data_AF-A0A3N4ZDW1-F1
#
_entry.id   AF-A0A3N4ZDW1-F1
#
_cell.length_a   1.000
_cell.length_b   1.000
_cell.length_c   1.000
_cell.angle_alpha   90.00
_cell.angle_beta   90.00
_cell.angle_gamma   90.00
#
_symmetry.space_group_name_H-M   'P 1'
#
loop_
_entity.id
_entity.type
_entity.pdbx_description
1 polymer ?
#
loop_
_entity_poly.entity_id
_entity_poly.type
_entity_poly.pdbx_seq_one_letter_code
_entity_poly.pdbx_strand_id
1 'polypeptide(L)'
;MSSSTLLPNLPSLPGLPTLPAPSAPPADGDRPQLSLAEDLRTLLRTTTTEPRPDEQLEALALAVAADLPVLLWGEPGIGKTAALTQLAASLDLPLTTVIASVHEPTDFSGLPVLGEDPAANGVPMAPPQWAVELVRAGRGLLFLDELSTATPAVQAALLRVVLERRVGALQLPPGVRIVAAANPRASAADGWELSPPLANRFVHLYWVHDREVVVRGLGGVWPRAELPRLDPAGLSGAVAFARQAVCGFLNARPTLIHRLPTTETRRGGAWPSPRSWEAAMTLLAFGTAADVSRDVLALLVRGAVGDGPGLELLAHIDRMELPDPDSLLADPAAAELPERGDLRQAALEAVVAAVGARPERERWEAGWAVLVRALETGAPDLLVGPAKALASLRRDGWEVPESVERLAGVIGLAQRAENSVVRTAKAARGRGTGGHR
;
A
#
# COMPACT_ATOMS: atom_id res chain seq x y z
N MET A 1 42.83 79.52 -29.73
CA MET A 1 44.24 79.24 -30.06
C MET A 1 44.72 78.18 -29.09
N SER A 2 44.69 76.92 -29.51
CA SER A 2 45.14 75.79 -28.70
C SER A 2 45.99 74.88 -29.55
N SER A 3 47.09 74.48 -28.92
CA SER A 3 48.29 73.90 -29.47
C SER A 3 48.11 72.56 -30.16
N SER A 4 48.99 72.39 -31.13
CA SER A 4 49.45 71.17 -31.75
C SER A 4 50.03 70.18 -30.74
N THR A 5 49.62 68.92 -30.80
CA THR A 5 50.38 67.76 -30.32
C THR A 5 50.33 66.69 -31.41
N LEU A 6 51.48 66.47 -32.06
CA LEU A 6 51.72 65.43 -33.05
C LEU A 6 51.86 64.06 -32.35
N LEU A 7 51.07 63.08 -32.78
CA LEU A 7 51.29 61.65 -32.52
C LEU A 7 51.87 60.99 -33.79
N PRO A 8 52.78 60.00 -33.66
CA PRO A 8 53.47 59.38 -34.80
C PRO A 8 52.59 58.39 -35.57
N ASN A 9 52.89 58.26 -36.87
CA ASN A 9 52.31 57.28 -37.81
C ASN A 9 52.45 55.83 -37.28
N LEU A 10 51.32 55.12 -37.16
CA LEU A 10 51.27 53.66 -37.06
C LEU A 10 51.24 53.05 -38.48
N PRO A 11 51.91 51.91 -38.73
CA PRO A 11 51.88 51.24 -40.03
C PRO A 11 50.53 50.55 -40.26
N SER A 12 50.11 50.55 -41.53
CA SER A 12 48.88 49.96 -42.03
C SER A 12 48.75 48.46 -41.70
N LEU A 13 47.68 48.08 -40.99
CA LEU A 13 47.28 46.68 -40.80
C LEU A 13 46.60 46.16 -42.09
N PRO A 14 46.93 44.96 -42.59
CA PRO A 14 46.25 44.37 -43.74
C PRO A 14 44.92 43.73 -43.32
N GLY A 15 43.86 44.03 -44.09
CA GLY A 15 42.70 43.17 -44.36
C GLY A 15 41.80 42.77 -43.18
N LEU A 16 40.73 43.54 -42.95
CA LEU A 16 39.54 43.02 -42.26
C LEU A 16 38.88 41.94 -43.14
N PRO A 17 38.67 40.70 -42.65
CA PRO A 17 37.87 39.74 -43.38
C PRO A 17 36.41 40.17 -43.35
N THR A 18 35.78 40.18 -44.53
CA THR A 18 34.34 40.35 -44.72
C THR A 18 33.57 39.30 -43.92
N LEU A 19 32.60 39.73 -43.12
CA LEU A 19 31.66 38.85 -42.41
C LEU A 19 30.92 37.94 -43.41
N PRO A 20 30.84 36.61 -43.18
CA PRO A 20 30.08 35.74 -44.05
C PRO A 20 28.58 36.00 -43.86
N ALA A 21 27.83 35.92 -44.96
CA ALA A 21 26.37 35.94 -44.97
C ALA A 21 25.81 34.81 -44.06
N PRO A 22 24.60 34.97 -43.50
CA PRO A 22 24.00 33.93 -42.65
C PRO A 22 23.88 32.64 -43.45
N SER A 23 24.63 31.63 -43.02
CA SER A 23 24.59 30.28 -43.53
C SER A 23 23.17 29.72 -43.39
N ALA A 24 22.67 29.11 -44.47
CA ALA A 24 21.47 28.27 -44.44
C ALA A 24 21.54 27.26 -43.28
N PRO A 25 20.40 26.86 -42.68
CA PRO A 25 20.42 25.87 -41.61
C PRO A 25 21.15 24.61 -42.11
N PRO A 26 22.05 24.02 -41.31
CA PRO A 26 22.81 22.86 -41.75
C PRO A 26 21.84 21.73 -42.13
N ALA A 27 22.09 21.11 -43.28
CA ALA A 27 21.41 19.88 -43.68
C ALA A 27 21.64 18.80 -42.60
N ASP A 28 20.64 17.94 -42.37
CA ASP A 28 20.59 16.90 -41.31
C ASP A 28 21.80 15.95 -41.23
N GLY A 29 22.77 16.03 -42.15
CA GLY A 29 23.95 15.17 -42.22
C GLY A 29 25.08 15.48 -41.23
N ASP A 30 25.04 16.60 -40.52
CA ASP A 30 26.13 17.05 -39.62
C ASP A 30 25.76 17.00 -38.12
N ARG A 31 24.62 16.38 -37.75
CA ARG A 31 24.33 16.16 -36.33
C ARG A 31 25.38 15.21 -35.74
N PRO A 32 26.10 15.59 -34.67
CA PRO A 32 27.01 14.69 -33.98
C PRO A 32 26.24 13.41 -33.60
N GLN A 33 26.82 12.24 -33.84
CA GLN A 33 26.19 10.94 -33.56
C GLN A 33 25.65 10.83 -32.12
N LEU A 34 26.30 11.51 -31.16
CA LEU A 34 25.83 11.59 -29.77
C LEU A 34 24.51 12.37 -29.61
N SER A 35 24.29 13.43 -30.39
CA SER A 35 23.02 14.17 -30.38
C SER A 35 21.87 13.33 -30.92
N LEU A 36 22.10 12.57 -32.00
CA LEU A 36 21.09 11.64 -32.50
C LEU A 36 20.81 10.49 -31.51
N ALA A 37 21.84 10.02 -30.79
CA ALA A 37 21.67 9.06 -29.72
C ALA A 37 20.87 9.64 -28.54
N GLU A 38 21.06 10.92 -28.21
CA GLU A 38 20.24 11.63 -27.22
C GLU A 38 18.78 11.78 -27.66
N ASP A 39 18.53 12.08 -28.94
CA ASP A 39 17.19 12.13 -29.52
C ASP A 39 16.49 10.76 -29.39
N LEU A 40 17.18 9.67 -29.77
CA LEU A 40 16.65 8.31 -29.63
C LEU A 40 16.38 7.94 -28.16
N ARG A 41 17.29 8.30 -27.24
CA ARG A 41 17.08 8.07 -25.80
C ARG A 41 15.89 8.87 -25.27
N THR A 42 15.67 10.07 -25.78
CA THR A 42 14.52 10.91 -25.43
C THR A 42 13.23 10.26 -25.91
N LEU A 43 13.18 9.79 -27.16
CA LEU A 43 12.04 9.06 -27.70
C LEU A 43 11.72 7.80 -26.88
N LEU A 44 12.73 7.00 -26.54
CA LEU A 44 12.55 5.78 -25.71
C LEU A 44 12.09 6.09 -24.28
N ARG A 45 12.47 7.24 -23.73
CA ARG A 45 12.04 7.69 -22.39
C ARG A 45 10.70 8.41 -22.40
N THR A 46 10.20 8.78 -23.58
CA THR A 46 8.90 9.44 -23.71
C THR A 46 7.82 8.39 -23.53
N THR A 47 7.32 8.29 -22.31
CA THR A 47 6.24 7.38 -21.94
C THR A 47 4.97 8.16 -21.64
N THR A 48 3.84 7.48 -21.77
CA THR A 48 2.53 7.98 -21.37
C THR A 48 2.07 7.25 -20.11
N THR A 49 1.05 7.78 -19.47
CA THR A 49 0.48 7.18 -18.26
C THR A 49 -1.03 7.07 -18.40
N GLU A 50 -1.64 6.02 -17.87
CA GLU A 50 -3.09 5.84 -17.87
C GLU A 50 -3.64 5.48 -16.47
N PRO A 51 -4.91 5.79 -16.18
CA PRO A 51 -5.57 5.29 -14.99
C PRO A 51 -5.71 3.77 -15.11
N ARG A 52 -5.09 3.02 -14.20
CA ARG A 52 -5.23 1.57 -14.11
C ARG A 52 -5.24 1.16 -12.63
N PRO A 53 -6.08 0.20 -12.22
CA PRO A 53 -6.03 -0.34 -10.87
C PRO A 53 -4.65 -0.96 -10.62
N ASP A 54 -3.95 -0.43 -9.63
CA ASP A 54 -2.70 -0.97 -9.10
C ASP A 54 -2.78 -0.84 -7.58
N GLU A 55 -3.06 -1.95 -6.90
CA GLU A 55 -3.32 -1.99 -5.46
C GLU A 55 -2.11 -1.47 -4.65
N GLN A 56 -0.88 -1.70 -5.12
CA GLN A 56 0.32 -1.25 -4.42
C GLN A 56 0.48 0.26 -4.55
N LEU A 57 0.23 0.79 -5.76
CA LEU A 57 0.30 2.22 -6.02
C LEU A 57 -0.82 2.98 -5.30
N GLU A 58 -2.03 2.42 -5.26
CA GLU A 58 -3.17 2.96 -4.55
C GLU A 58 -2.95 2.94 -3.03
N ALA A 59 -2.44 1.84 -2.48
CA ALA A 59 -2.03 1.75 -1.07
C ALA A 59 -0.96 2.78 -0.72
N LEU A 60 0.07 2.94 -1.57
CA LEU A 60 1.11 3.95 -1.39
C LEU A 60 0.52 5.37 -1.42
N ALA A 61 -0.31 5.69 -2.42
CA ALA A 61 -0.93 7.00 -2.55
C ALA A 61 -1.81 7.33 -1.34
N LEU A 62 -2.57 6.35 -0.82
CA LEU A 62 -3.42 6.52 0.34
C LEU A 62 -2.63 6.72 1.63
N ALA A 63 -1.58 5.93 1.87
CA ALA A 63 -0.72 6.12 3.04
C ALA A 63 0.01 7.48 3.01
N VAL A 64 0.45 7.93 1.83
CA VAL A 64 1.04 9.25 1.62
C VAL A 64 0.01 10.37 1.86
N ALA A 65 -1.23 10.19 1.39
CA ALA A 65 -2.33 11.13 1.64
C ALA A 65 -2.66 11.23 3.14
N ALA A 66 -2.58 10.11 3.86
CA ALA A 66 -2.79 10.01 5.30
C ALA A 66 -1.63 10.56 6.16
N ASP A 67 -0.57 11.11 5.54
CA ASP A 67 0.64 11.60 6.20
C ASP A 67 1.40 10.54 7.02
N LEU A 68 1.30 9.28 6.62
CA LEU A 68 2.00 8.19 7.30
C LEU A 68 3.31 7.88 6.59
N PRO A 69 4.44 7.75 7.32
CA PRO A 69 5.68 7.30 6.71
C PRO A 69 5.53 5.91 6.10
N VAL A 70 5.93 5.74 4.85
CA VAL A 70 5.84 4.45 4.14
C VAL A 70 7.23 3.87 3.91
N LEU A 71 7.41 2.56 4.12
CA LEU A 71 8.61 1.83 3.72
C LEU A 71 8.27 0.84 2.60
N LEU A 72 8.89 1.02 1.45
CA LEU A 72 8.78 0.13 0.30
C LEU A 72 9.86 -0.96 0.35
N TRP A 73 9.44 -2.19 0.58
CA TRP A 73 10.27 -3.37 0.45
C TRP A 73 10.26 -3.85 -0.99
N GLY A 74 11.41 -4.10 -1.59
CA GLY A 74 11.45 -4.76 -2.88
C GLY A 74 12.87 -4.93 -3.40
N GLU A 75 13.05 -5.80 -4.38
CA GLU A 75 14.34 -6.03 -5.02
C GLU A 75 14.94 -4.75 -5.62
N PRO A 76 16.28 -4.65 -5.74
CA PRO A 76 16.92 -3.56 -6.48
C PRO A 76 16.45 -3.52 -7.93
N GLY A 77 16.37 -2.32 -8.50
CA GLY A 77 16.08 -2.12 -9.93
C GLY A 77 14.64 -2.43 -10.34
N ILE A 78 13.73 -2.72 -9.40
CA ILE A 78 12.37 -3.07 -9.77
C ILE A 78 11.57 -1.87 -10.29
N GLY A 79 11.82 -0.64 -9.81
CA GLY A 79 11.10 0.55 -10.27
C GLY A 79 10.57 1.47 -9.17
N LYS A 80 10.92 1.24 -7.89
CA LYS A 80 10.48 2.06 -6.73
C LYS A 80 10.70 3.56 -6.95
N THR A 81 11.89 3.96 -7.37
CA THR A 81 12.24 5.38 -7.62
C THR A 81 11.43 5.98 -8.77
N ALA A 82 11.16 5.20 -9.82
CA ALA A 82 10.35 5.65 -10.95
C ALA A 82 8.88 5.86 -10.53
N ALA A 83 8.30 4.90 -9.79
CA ALA A 83 6.95 5.02 -9.24
C ALA A 83 6.82 6.23 -8.30
N LEU A 84 7.82 6.49 -7.46
CA LEU A 84 7.82 7.67 -6.57
C LEU A 84 8.00 8.99 -7.31
N THR A 85 8.79 9.01 -8.39
CA THR A 85 8.91 10.20 -9.24
C THR A 85 7.56 10.53 -9.88
N GLN A 86 6.86 9.50 -10.37
CA GLN A 86 5.54 9.66 -10.96
C GLN A 86 4.49 10.07 -9.93
N LEU A 87 4.50 9.47 -8.74
CA LEU A 87 3.63 9.85 -7.63
C LEU A 87 3.88 11.31 -7.22
N ALA A 88 5.14 11.70 -7.02
CA ALA A 88 5.48 13.08 -6.68
C ALA A 88 4.98 14.07 -7.75
N ALA A 89 5.13 13.72 -9.03
CA ALA A 89 4.60 14.52 -10.14
C ALA A 89 3.06 14.60 -10.13
N SER A 90 2.34 13.50 -9.85
CA SER A 90 0.87 13.51 -9.78
C SER A 90 0.33 14.26 -8.56
N LEU A 91 1.12 14.32 -7.48
CA LEU A 91 0.83 15.09 -6.27
C LEU A 91 1.28 16.56 -6.35
N ASP A 92 1.95 16.96 -7.43
CA ASP A 92 2.62 18.25 -7.56
C ASP A 92 3.60 18.53 -6.38
N LEU A 93 4.24 17.48 -5.86
CA LEU A 93 5.20 17.58 -4.75
C LEU A 93 6.63 17.56 -5.29
N PRO A 94 7.50 18.49 -4.86
CA PRO A 94 8.94 18.37 -5.09
C PRO A 94 9.47 17.07 -4.49
N LEU A 95 10.14 16.24 -5.30
CA LEU A 95 10.79 15.03 -4.84
C LEU A 95 12.22 15.35 -4.38
N THR A 96 12.53 15.04 -3.12
CA THR A 96 13.88 15.13 -2.55
C THR A 96 14.36 13.74 -2.19
N THR A 97 15.33 13.20 -2.92
CA THR A 97 15.92 11.89 -2.66
C THR A 97 17.15 12.01 -1.78
N VAL A 98 17.19 11.26 -0.68
CA VAL A 98 18.33 11.12 0.22
C VAL A 98 18.70 9.64 0.29
N ILE A 99 19.86 9.29 -0.23
CA ILE A 99 20.36 7.91 -0.22
C ILE A 99 21.03 7.67 1.14
N ALA A 100 20.40 6.91 2.02
CA ALA A 100 20.86 6.77 3.41
C ALA A 100 22.24 6.12 3.53
N SER A 101 22.62 5.24 2.59
CA SER A 101 23.88 4.48 2.61
C SER A 101 25.14 5.32 2.35
N VAL A 102 25.01 6.49 1.71
CA VAL A 102 26.14 7.38 1.41
C VAL A 102 26.31 8.53 2.41
N HIS A 103 25.44 8.60 3.43
CA HIS A 103 25.44 9.67 4.43
C HIS A 103 25.97 9.19 5.78
N GLU A 104 26.45 10.15 6.57
CA GLU A 104 26.87 9.97 7.95
C GLU A 104 25.75 10.44 8.92
N PRO A 105 25.75 10.02 10.20
CA PRO A 105 24.73 10.44 11.19
C PRO A 105 24.60 11.97 11.34
N THR A 106 25.70 12.70 11.11
CA THR A 106 25.76 14.16 11.13
C THR A 106 24.99 14.81 9.99
N ASP A 107 24.78 14.11 8.88
CA ASP A 107 23.99 14.65 7.76
C ASP A 107 22.48 14.70 8.08
N PHE A 108 22.06 14.08 9.18
CA PHE A 108 20.68 14.16 9.70
C PHE A 108 20.60 14.96 11.01
N SER A 109 21.71 15.04 11.74
CA SER A 109 21.81 15.77 13.01
C SER A 109 22.27 17.22 12.84
N GLY A 110 22.81 17.56 11.68
CA GLY A 110 23.49 18.82 11.38
C GLY A 110 24.99 18.76 11.62
N LEU A 111 25.70 19.77 11.12
CA LEU A 111 27.13 19.96 11.33
C LEU A 111 27.39 21.12 12.31
N PRO A 112 28.28 20.97 13.30
CA PRO A 112 28.60 22.05 14.22
C PRO A 112 29.26 23.21 13.45
N VAL A 113 28.74 24.42 13.64
CA VAL A 113 29.32 25.64 13.06
C VAL A 113 29.62 26.63 14.16
N LEU A 114 30.73 27.36 14.04
CA LEU A 114 31.08 28.40 15.00
C LEU A 114 30.11 29.59 14.84
N GLY A 115 29.33 29.85 15.88
CA GLY A 115 28.54 31.08 15.99
C GLY A 115 29.38 32.26 16.48
N GLU A 116 28.76 33.43 16.62
CA GLU A 116 29.47 34.67 17.04
C GLU A 116 30.06 34.57 18.46
N ASP A 117 29.37 33.91 19.39
CA ASP A 117 29.85 33.64 20.75
C ASP A 117 29.42 32.24 21.23
N PRO A 118 30.24 31.20 20.96
CA PRO A 118 29.95 29.82 21.38
C PRO A 118 29.97 29.62 22.90
N ALA A 119 30.65 30.48 23.66
CA ALA A 119 30.74 30.35 25.12
C ALA A 119 29.43 30.77 25.80
N ALA A 120 28.74 31.78 25.25
CA ALA A 120 27.45 32.22 25.74
C ALA A 120 26.26 31.45 25.12
N ASN A 121 26.33 31.12 23.82
CA ASN A 121 25.17 30.63 23.05
C ASN A 121 25.24 29.14 22.70
N GLY A 122 26.34 28.45 23.04
CA GLY A 122 26.64 27.10 22.60
C GLY A 122 27.04 27.03 21.12
N VAL A 123 27.36 25.82 20.64
CA VAL A 123 27.73 25.57 19.24
C VAL A 123 26.46 25.18 18.45
N PRO A 124 25.98 26.03 17.53
CA PRO A 124 24.83 25.70 16.70
C PRO A 124 25.13 24.59 15.70
N MET A 125 24.09 23.84 15.34
CA MET A 125 24.15 22.77 14.34
C MET A 125 23.52 23.27 13.04
N ALA A 126 24.33 23.47 12.01
CA ALA A 126 23.85 23.82 10.68
C ALA A 126 23.12 22.63 10.05
N PRO A 127 21.88 22.82 9.56
CA PRO A 127 21.14 21.76 8.90
C PRO A 127 21.70 21.44 7.51
N PRO A 128 21.51 20.21 7.01
CA PRO A 128 21.91 19.83 5.67
C PRO A 128 21.08 20.58 4.60
N GLN A 129 21.66 20.77 3.43
CA GLN A 129 21.04 21.53 2.33
C GLN A 129 19.65 20.99 1.94
N TRP A 130 19.52 19.67 1.79
CA TRP A 130 18.24 19.04 1.40
C TRP A 130 17.10 19.37 2.37
N ALA A 131 17.39 19.47 3.67
CA ALA A 131 16.38 19.82 4.68
C ALA A 131 16.01 21.31 4.60
N VAL A 132 16.98 22.19 4.34
CA VAL A 132 16.74 23.62 4.11
C VAL A 132 15.84 23.83 2.89
N GLU A 133 16.09 23.10 1.80
CA GLU A 133 15.30 23.18 0.57
C GLU A 133 13.86 22.69 0.78
N LEU A 134 13.66 21.57 1.47
CA LEU A 134 12.32 21.09 1.83
C LEU A 134 11.56 22.07 2.71
N VAL A 135 12.21 22.65 3.72
CA VAL A 135 11.60 23.67 4.59
C VAL A 135 11.21 24.90 3.79
N ARG A 136 12.07 25.36 2.87
CA ARG A 136 11.80 26.49 1.99
C ARG A 136 10.62 26.22 1.05
N ALA A 137 10.51 24.99 0.54
CA ALA A 137 9.40 24.59 -0.32
C ALA A 137 8.07 24.49 0.43
N GLY A 138 8.07 24.27 1.75
CA GLY A 138 6.87 24.16 2.59
C GLY A 138 6.09 22.84 2.42
N ARG A 139 6.34 22.10 1.33
CA ARG A 139 5.77 20.80 0.97
C ARG A 139 6.77 20.01 0.15
N GLY A 140 6.60 18.69 0.09
CA GLY A 140 7.43 17.84 -0.75
C GLY A 140 7.26 16.36 -0.44
N LEU A 141 7.91 15.50 -1.21
CA LEU A 141 8.06 14.09 -0.92
C LEU A 141 9.54 13.81 -0.63
N LEU A 142 9.86 13.55 0.63
CA LEU A 142 11.19 13.11 1.06
C LEU A 142 11.29 11.61 0.84
N PHE A 143 12.13 11.20 -0.10
CA PHE A 143 12.42 9.80 -0.37
C PHE A 143 13.75 9.38 0.25
N LEU A 144 13.69 8.51 1.26
CA LEU A 144 14.87 7.92 1.91
C LEU A 144 15.19 6.57 1.25
N ASP A 145 16.16 6.54 0.35
CA ASP A 145 16.54 5.31 -0.35
C ASP A 145 17.60 4.53 0.42
N GLU A 146 17.71 3.23 0.13
CA GLU A 146 18.75 2.35 0.66
C GLU A 146 18.84 2.24 2.19
N LEU A 147 17.70 2.26 2.89
CA LEU A 147 17.67 2.18 4.37
C LEU A 147 18.32 0.89 4.92
N SER A 148 18.19 -0.22 4.19
CA SER A 148 18.74 -1.51 4.59
C SER A 148 20.26 -1.59 4.47
N THR A 149 20.93 -0.71 3.73
CA THR A 149 22.41 -0.67 3.66
C THR A 149 23.00 0.45 4.50
N ALA A 150 22.17 1.31 5.09
CA ALA A 150 22.60 2.33 6.04
C ALA A 150 23.06 1.72 7.37
N THR A 151 24.15 2.25 7.92
CA THR A 151 24.72 1.78 9.19
C THR A 151 23.75 1.98 10.36
N PRO A 152 23.86 1.23 11.46
CA PRO A 152 22.99 1.39 12.63
C PRO A 152 22.99 2.82 13.19
N ALA A 153 24.12 3.53 13.11
CA ALA A 153 24.23 4.91 13.56
C ALA A 153 23.40 5.88 12.68
N VAL A 154 23.42 5.68 11.36
CA VAL A 154 22.59 6.44 10.41
C VAL A 154 21.11 6.14 10.65
N GLN A 155 20.74 4.86 10.81
CA GLN A 155 19.37 4.47 11.14
C GLN A 155 18.88 5.14 12.45
N ALA A 156 19.74 5.24 13.46
CA ALA A 156 19.42 5.90 14.72
C ALA A 156 19.18 7.41 14.52
N ALA A 157 19.97 8.07 13.67
CA ALA A 157 19.77 9.49 13.34
C ALA A 157 18.46 9.72 12.56
N LEU A 158 18.09 8.79 11.67
CA LEU A 158 16.84 8.83 10.90
C LEU A 158 15.57 8.70 11.75
N LEU A 159 15.64 8.10 12.95
CA LEU A 159 14.48 7.99 13.84
C LEU A 159 13.80 9.36 14.02
N ARG A 160 14.60 10.37 14.35
CA ARG A 160 14.12 11.73 14.60
C ARG A 160 13.51 12.37 13.36
N VAL A 161 14.09 12.12 12.20
CA VAL A 161 13.59 12.62 10.92
C VAL A 161 12.21 12.03 10.60
N VAL A 162 12.04 10.71 10.78
CA VAL A 162 10.80 10.03 10.38
C VAL A 162 9.61 10.38 11.29
N LEU A 163 9.82 10.44 12.61
CA LEU A 163 8.71 10.65 13.56
C LEU A 163 8.56 12.10 14.02
N GLU A 164 9.66 12.71 14.47
CA GLU A 164 9.62 14.09 14.96
C GLU A 164 9.67 15.09 13.80
N ARG A 165 9.91 14.62 12.57
CA ARG A 165 10.03 15.46 11.37
C ARG A 165 11.11 16.51 11.60
N ARG A 166 12.21 16.14 12.26
CA ARG A 166 13.25 17.08 12.69
C ARG A 166 14.63 16.64 12.24
N VAL A 167 15.33 17.54 11.55
CA VAL A 167 16.68 17.36 11.01
C VAL A 167 17.59 18.37 11.71
N GLY A 168 18.43 17.89 12.63
CA GLY A 168 19.16 18.75 13.56
C GLY A 168 18.22 19.70 14.33
N ALA A 169 18.35 21.00 14.07
CA ALA A 169 17.47 22.02 14.65
C ALA A 169 16.21 22.31 13.82
N LEU A 170 16.16 21.95 12.53
CA LEU A 170 15.07 22.27 11.62
C LEU A 170 13.87 21.34 11.78
N GLN A 171 12.67 21.92 11.85
CA GLN A 171 11.41 21.20 11.76
C GLN A 171 10.94 21.15 10.30
N LEU A 172 10.76 19.96 9.75
CA LEU A 172 10.16 19.75 8.44
C LEU A 172 8.67 20.12 8.50
N PRO A 173 8.15 20.86 7.51
CA PRO A 173 6.75 21.26 7.45
C PRO A 173 5.78 20.07 7.42
N PRO A 174 4.52 20.24 7.87
CA PRO A 174 3.47 19.21 7.78
C PRO A 174 3.14 18.81 6.32
N GLY A 175 3.46 19.67 5.34
CA GLY A 175 3.29 19.36 3.92
C GLY A 175 4.33 18.39 3.33
N VAL A 176 5.32 17.95 4.10
CA VAL A 176 6.37 17.01 3.64
C VAL A 176 5.96 15.55 3.86
N ARG A 177 5.78 14.76 2.82
CA ARG A 177 5.48 13.33 2.94
C ARG A 177 6.77 12.53 2.97
N ILE A 178 6.84 11.48 3.78
CA ILE A 178 8.05 10.66 3.93
C ILE A 178 7.79 9.28 3.34
N VAL A 179 8.59 8.90 2.36
CA VAL A 179 8.65 7.53 1.84
C VAL A 179 10.08 7.04 1.94
N ALA A 180 10.26 5.77 2.27
CA ALA A 180 11.55 5.12 2.33
C ALA A 180 11.56 3.86 1.46
N ALA A 181 12.73 3.40 1.04
CA ALA A 181 12.89 2.10 0.41
C ALA A 181 13.96 1.27 1.14
N ALA A 182 13.69 -0.02 1.25
CA ALA A 182 14.63 -1.01 1.73
C ALA A 182 14.60 -2.24 0.82
N ASN A 183 15.71 -2.97 0.81
CA ASN A 183 15.85 -4.20 0.05
C ASN A 183 15.77 -5.39 1.02
N PRO A 184 15.10 -6.49 0.64
CA PRO A 184 15.11 -7.72 1.42
C PRO A 184 16.55 -8.22 1.67
N ARG A 185 16.80 -8.84 2.83
CA ARG A 185 18.12 -9.36 3.19
C ARG A 185 18.72 -10.32 2.17
N ALA A 186 17.89 -11.12 1.48
CA ALA A 186 18.35 -12.08 0.48
C ALA A 186 19.09 -11.41 -0.68
N SER A 187 18.88 -10.10 -0.86
CA SER A 187 19.30 -9.35 -2.05
C SER A 187 20.14 -8.13 -1.70
N ALA A 188 20.14 -7.71 -0.43
CA ALA A 188 21.08 -6.74 0.11
C ALA A 188 22.38 -7.45 0.52
N ALA A 189 23.32 -7.59 -0.41
CA ALA A 189 24.71 -7.91 -0.04
C ALA A 189 25.18 -6.83 0.95
N ASP A 190 25.65 -7.25 2.13
CA ASP A 190 26.11 -6.38 3.23
C ASP A 190 25.04 -5.47 3.90
N GLY A 191 23.75 -5.81 3.77
CA GLY A 191 22.66 -5.06 4.39
C GLY A 191 22.44 -5.32 5.89
N TRP A 192 22.14 -4.25 6.63
CA TRP A 192 21.65 -4.26 8.01
C TRP A 192 20.14 -4.51 8.06
N GLU A 193 19.67 -5.20 9.10
CA GLU A 193 18.24 -5.16 9.41
C GLU A 193 17.84 -3.76 9.88
N LEU A 194 16.60 -3.37 9.62
CA LEU A 194 16.05 -2.18 10.25
C LEU A 194 15.92 -2.43 11.75
N SER A 195 16.41 -1.47 12.55
CA SER A 195 16.17 -1.53 13.99
C SER A 195 14.64 -1.52 14.28
N PRO A 196 14.15 -2.32 15.25
CA PRO A 196 12.72 -2.34 15.56
C PRO A 196 12.09 -0.98 15.88
N PRO A 197 12.78 -0.02 16.54
CA PRO A 197 12.27 1.33 16.73
C PRO A 197 12.09 2.15 15.45
N LEU A 198 12.89 1.87 14.41
CA LEU A 198 12.76 2.51 13.10
C LEU A 198 11.67 1.83 12.29
N ALA A 199 11.67 0.49 12.23
CA ALA A 199 10.67 -0.29 11.50
C ALA A 199 9.24 0.06 11.92
N ASN A 200 8.94 0.09 13.22
CA ASN A 200 7.59 0.38 13.73
C ASN A 200 7.09 1.82 13.49
N ARG A 201 7.90 2.70 12.90
CA ARG A 201 7.50 4.05 12.47
C ARG A 201 6.96 4.09 11.04
N PHE A 202 7.10 3.01 10.29
CA PHE A 202 6.67 2.93 8.90
C PHE A 202 5.47 2.01 8.72
N VAL A 203 4.64 2.34 7.73
CA VAL A 203 3.72 1.41 7.08
C VAL A 203 4.53 0.66 6.02
N HIS A 204 4.61 -0.65 6.13
CA HIS A 204 5.42 -1.49 5.25
C HIS A 204 4.62 -1.98 4.05
N LEU A 205 5.03 -1.62 2.84
CA LEU A 205 4.44 -2.13 1.60
C LEU A 205 5.48 -2.97 0.86
N TYR A 206 5.06 -4.16 0.42
CA TYR A 206 5.90 -5.07 -0.36
C TYR A 206 5.66 -4.83 -1.84
N TRP A 207 6.65 -4.20 -2.47
CA TRP A 207 6.62 -3.79 -3.85
C TRP A 207 7.05 -4.95 -4.76
N VAL A 208 6.13 -5.42 -5.58
CA VAL A 208 6.35 -6.52 -6.53
C VAL A 208 5.88 -6.05 -7.89
N HIS A 209 6.69 -6.27 -8.93
CA HIS A 209 6.32 -5.87 -10.27
C HIS A 209 5.48 -6.94 -10.94
N ASP A 210 4.29 -6.55 -11.37
CA ASP A 210 3.46 -7.35 -12.26
C ASP A 210 4.12 -7.40 -13.66
N ARG A 211 4.23 -8.61 -14.21
CA ARG A 211 4.81 -8.84 -15.54
C ARG A 211 4.10 -8.01 -16.61
N GLU A 212 2.76 -7.92 -16.57
CA GLU A 212 1.97 -7.17 -17.52
C GLU A 212 2.27 -5.66 -17.41
N VAL A 213 2.39 -5.14 -16.19
CA VAL A 213 2.76 -3.74 -15.94
C VAL A 213 4.13 -3.43 -16.52
N VAL A 214 5.13 -4.29 -16.29
CA VAL A 214 6.49 -4.09 -16.82
C VAL A 214 6.51 -4.15 -18.35
N VAL A 215 5.92 -5.19 -18.94
CA VAL A 215 5.91 -5.36 -20.41
C VAL A 215 5.23 -4.17 -21.09
N ARG A 216 4.12 -3.70 -20.52
CA ARG A 216 3.39 -2.55 -21.05
C ARG A 216 4.11 -1.22 -20.83
N GLY A 217 4.72 -1.06 -19.66
CA GLY A 217 5.56 0.10 -19.33
C GLY A 217 6.73 0.25 -20.28
N LEU A 218 7.42 -0.86 -20.58
CA LEU A 218 8.46 -0.92 -21.62
C LEU A 218 7.90 -0.69 -23.03
N GLY A 219 6.63 -0.99 -23.26
CA GLY A 219 5.88 -0.60 -24.46
C GLY A 219 5.45 0.87 -24.50
N GLY A 220 5.76 1.66 -23.46
CA GLY A 220 5.56 3.11 -23.41
C GLY A 220 4.36 3.59 -22.57
N VAL A 221 3.67 2.71 -21.84
CA VAL A 221 2.49 3.09 -21.02
C VAL A 221 2.60 2.56 -19.60
N TRP A 222 2.70 3.45 -18.61
CA TRP A 222 2.77 3.12 -17.18
C TRP A 222 1.47 3.44 -16.43
N PRO A 223 1.10 2.70 -15.36
CA PRO A 223 -0.05 3.03 -14.53
C PRO A 223 0.17 4.39 -13.85
N ARG A 224 -0.88 5.21 -13.76
CA ARG A 224 -0.85 6.51 -13.08
C ARG A 224 -1.28 6.37 -11.63
N ALA A 225 -0.45 6.88 -10.72
CA ALA A 225 -0.84 7.08 -9.33
C ALA A 225 -1.84 8.24 -9.22
N GLU A 226 -3.03 7.98 -8.73
CA GLU A 226 -4.02 9.00 -8.42
C GLU A 226 -4.23 9.08 -6.91
N LEU A 227 -4.44 10.30 -6.41
CA LEU A 227 -4.84 10.46 -5.01
C LEU A 227 -6.21 9.84 -4.81
N PRO A 228 -6.40 9.10 -3.70
CA PRO A 228 -7.73 8.66 -3.32
C PRO A 228 -8.63 9.89 -3.13
N ARG A 229 -9.82 9.85 -3.73
CA ARG A 229 -10.84 10.89 -3.55
C ARG A 229 -11.61 10.58 -2.27
N LEU A 230 -11.40 11.39 -1.25
CA LEU A 230 -12.14 11.26 0.00
C LEU A 230 -13.53 11.88 -0.15
N ASP A 231 -14.59 11.14 0.21
CA ASP A 231 -15.94 11.69 0.32
C ASP A 231 -16.04 12.59 1.58
N PRO A 232 -16.24 13.92 1.42
CA PRO A 232 -16.36 14.83 2.57
C PRO A 232 -17.56 14.50 3.48
N ALA A 233 -18.65 13.96 2.94
CA ALA A 233 -19.84 13.62 3.71
C ALA A 233 -19.61 12.37 4.58
N GLY A 234 -18.85 11.40 4.07
CA GLY A 234 -18.51 10.15 4.74
C GLY A 234 -17.42 10.24 5.82
N LEU A 235 -16.66 11.34 5.92
CA LEU A 235 -15.47 11.43 6.80
C LEU A 235 -15.77 11.07 8.27
N SER A 236 -16.86 11.60 8.82
CA SER A 236 -17.22 11.34 10.23
C SER A 236 -17.60 9.87 10.45
N GLY A 237 -18.31 9.26 9.49
CA GLY A 237 -18.67 7.85 9.51
C GLY A 237 -17.44 6.95 9.40
N ALA A 238 -16.52 7.27 8.51
CA ALA A 238 -15.27 6.54 8.32
C ALA A 238 -14.40 6.54 9.59
N VAL A 239 -14.31 7.69 10.29
CA VAL A 239 -13.59 7.79 11.58
C VAL A 239 -14.30 6.97 12.67
N ALA A 240 -15.62 7.05 12.77
CA ALA A 240 -16.39 6.29 13.75
C ALA A 240 -16.22 4.78 13.55
N PHE A 241 -16.35 4.32 12.30
CA PHE A 241 -16.13 2.94 11.91
C PHE A 241 -14.72 2.46 12.25
N ALA A 242 -13.69 3.21 11.86
CA ALA A 242 -12.31 2.83 12.13
C ALA A 242 -12.01 2.71 13.63
N ARG A 243 -12.55 3.63 14.45
CA ARG A 243 -12.44 3.56 15.92
C ARG A 243 -13.16 2.34 16.48
N GLN A 244 -14.38 2.09 16.03
CA GLN A 244 -15.16 0.93 16.48
C GLN A 244 -14.44 -0.38 16.17
N ALA A 245 -13.95 -0.53 14.93
CA ALA A 245 -13.23 -1.71 14.48
C ALA A 245 -11.95 -1.96 15.28
N VAL A 246 -11.08 -0.95 15.40
CA VAL A 246 -9.78 -1.13 16.08
C VAL A 246 -9.96 -1.27 17.60
N CYS A 247 -10.78 -0.43 18.24
CA CYS A 247 -10.99 -0.53 19.69
C CYS A 247 -11.74 -1.83 20.06
N GLY A 248 -12.76 -2.21 19.30
CA GLY A 248 -13.49 -3.47 19.49
C GLY A 248 -12.55 -4.68 19.36
N PHE A 249 -11.72 -4.69 18.33
CA PHE A 249 -10.72 -5.73 18.13
C PHE A 249 -9.71 -5.82 19.29
N LEU A 250 -9.12 -4.69 19.70
CA LEU A 250 -8.11 -4.66 20.77
C LEU A 250 -8.68 -5.03 22.13
N ASN A 251 -9.96 -4.71 22.41
CA ASN A 251 -10.66 -5.20 23.59
C ASN A 251 -10.80 -6.73 23.57
N ALA A 252 -11.10 -7.32 22.41
CA ALA A 252 -11.19 -8.77 22.25
C ALA A 252 -9.81 -9.48 22.21
N ARG A 253 -8.75 -8.76 21.82
CA ARG A 253 -7.37 -9.25 21.66
C ARG A 253 -6.34 -8.37 22.40
N PRO A 254 -6.40 -8.25 23.73
CA PRO A 254 -5.53 -7.31 24.47
C PRO A 254 -4.03 -7.63 24.33
N THR A 255 -3.68 -8.91 24.10
CA THR A 255 -2.29 -9.34 23.87
C THR A 255 -1.71 -8.89 22.53
N LEU A 256 -2.52 -8.26 21.67
CA LEU A 256 -2.10 -7.65 20.42
C LEU A 256 -1.94 -6.13 20.53
N ILE A 257 -2.26 -5.48 21.65
CA ILE A 257 -2.02 -4.04 21.83
C ILE A 257 -0.53 -3.69 21.65
N HIS A 258 0.35 -4.55 22.17
CA HIS A 258 1.79 -4.46 21.97
C HIS A 258 2.41 -5.86 21.92
N ARG A 259 3.04 -6.22 20.80
CA ARG A 259 3.75 -7.50 20.64
C ARG A 259 4.96 -7.35 19.72
N LEU A 260 6.10 -7.06 20.32
CA LEU A 260 7.38 -7.04 19.62
C LEU A 260 7.78 -8.49 19.20
N PRO A 261 8.16 -8.73 17.93
CA PRO A 261 8.62 -10.04 17.49
C PRO A 261 9.90 -10.49 18.21
N THR A 262 9.97 -11.77 18.56
CA THR A 262 11.13 -12.35 19.26
C THR A 262 12.28 -12.70 18.31
N THR A 263 11.99 -13.02 17.04
CA THR A 263 12.98 -13.36 16.02
C THR A 263 13.50 -12.11 15.31
N GLU A 264 14.82 -12.01 15.16
CA GLU A 264 15.53 -10.89 14.51
C GLU A 264 14.92 -10.54 13.14
N THR A 265 14.79 -11.52 12.24
CA THR A 265 14.20 -11.35 10.89
C THR A 265 12.82 -10.70 10.83
N ARG A 266 12.03 -10.77 11.91
CA ARG A 266 10.69 -10.14 11.99
C ARG A 266 10.70 -8.80 12.70
N ARG A 267 11.76 -8.45 13.43
CA ARG A 267 11.88 -7.17 14.16
C ARG A 267 12.07 -5.98 13.23
N GLY A 268 12.65 -6.20 12.05
CA GLY A 268 12.79 -5.17 11.01
C GLY A 268 11.52 -4.91 10.18
N GLY A 269 10.44 -5.67 10.40
CA GLY A 269 9.17 -5.51 9.69
C GLY A 269 8.06 -4.86 10.53
N ALA A 270 6.82 -4.95 10.03
CA ALA A 270 5.63 -4.47 10.72
C ALA A 270 5.25 -5.36 11.91
N TRP A 271 4.82 -4.74 13.00
CA TRP A 271 4.36 -5.45 14.20
C TRP A 271 3.45 -4.55 15.06
N PRO A 272 2.62 -5.13 15.93
CA PRO A 272 1.57 -4.37 16.60
C PRO A 272 2.11 -3.65 17.84
N SER A 273 1.83 -2.37 17.92
CA SER A 273 2.14 -1.44 19.00
C SER A 273 1.04 -0.36 19.02
N PRO A 274 0.89 0.44 20.10
CA PRO A 274 -0.05 1.55 20.08
C PRO A 274 0.12 2.49 18.88
N ARG A 275 1.37 2.72 18.44
CA ARG A 275 1.68 3.54 17.26
C ARG A 275 1.20 2.89 15.97
N SER A 276 1.48 1.61 15.76
CA SER A 276 1.05 0.96 14.52
C SER A 276 -0.46 0.74 14.48
N TRP A 277 -1.13 0.59 15.62
CA TRP A 277 -2.59 0.59 15.67
C TRP A 277 -3.20 1.95 15.36
N GLU A 278 -2.57 3.05 15.79
CA GLU A 278 -2.98 4.40 15.39
C GLU A 278 -2.82 4.61 13.87
N ALA A 279 -1.71 4.13 13.29
CA ALA A 279 -1.51 4.12 11.84
C ALA A 279 -2.57 3.27 11.13
N ALA A 280 -2.84 2.05 11.59
CA ALA A 280 -3.85 1.17 11.02
C ALA A 280 -5.27 1.78 11.11
N MET A 281 -5.62 2.40 12.23
CA MET A 281 -6.89 3.11 12.39
C MET A 281 -7.01 4.29 11.42
N THR A 282 -5.93 5.06 11.25
CA THR A 282 -5.88 6.18 10.30
C THR A 282 -6.07 5.68 8.87
N LEU A 283 -5.34 4.63 8.47
CA LEU A 283 -5.46 4.01 7.15
C LEU A 283 -6.84 3.42 6.90
N LEU A 284 -7.46 2.80 7.91
CA LEU A 284 -8.83 2.29 7.81
C LEU A 284 -9.82 3.43 7.58
N ALA A 285 -9.70 4.53 8.32
CA ALA A 285 -10.56 5.70 8.12
C ALA A 285 -10.38 6.32 6.71
N PHE A 286 -9.14 6.47 6.25
CA PHE A 286 -8.86 6.97 4.89
C PHE A 286 -9.37 6.02 3.81
N GLY A 287 -9.15 4.72 3.98
CA GLY A 287 -9.63 3.69 3.04
C GLY A 287 -11.14 3.62 2.95
N THR A 288 -11.84 3.67 4.10
CA THR A 288 -13.31 3.76 4.12
C THR A 288 -13.81 5.05 3.48
N ALA A 289 -13.17 6.19 3.75
CA ALA A 289 -13.58 7.47 3.17
C ALA A 289 -13.31 7.59 1.66
N ALA A 290 -12.36 6.82 1.12
CA ALA A 290 -12.06 6.76 -0.31
C ALA A 290 -12.67 5.56 -1.02
N ASP A 291 -13.44 4.72 -0.32
CA ASP A 291 -14.05 3.51 -0.87
C ASP A 291 -13.04 2.60 -1.60
N VAL A 292 -11.84 2.46 -1.02
CA VAL A 292 -10.80 1.62 -1.64
C VAL A 292 -11.12 0.14 -1.46
N SER A 293 -10.56 -0.68 -2.35
CA SER A 293 -10.78 -2.12 -2.31
C SER A 293 -10.31 -2.76 -0.99
N ARG A 294 -10.91 -3.90 -0.65
CA ARG A 294 -10.50 -4.68 0.52
C ARG A 294 -9.04 -5.13 0.43
N ASP A 295 -8.52 -5.37 -0.76
CA ASP A 295 -7.13 -5.79 -0.98
C ASP A 295 -6.16 -4.65 -0.69
N VAL A 296 -6.48 -3.41 -1.10
CA VAL A 296 -5.73 -2.20 -0.73
C VAL A 296 -5.74 -1.99 0.78
N LEU A 297 -6.92 -2.08 1.42
CA LEU A 297 -7.04 -2.02 2.89
C LEU A 297 -6.21 -3.11 3.57
N ALA A 298 -6.18 -4.33 3.00
CA ALA A 298 -5.41 -5.42 3.56
C ALA A 298 -3.90 -5.15 3.50
N LEU A 299 -3.39 -4.63 2.37
CA LEU A 299 -1.99 -4.23 2.23
C LEU A 299 -1.61 -3.18 3.28
N LEU A 300 -2.46 -2.17 3.47
CA LEU A 300 -2.25 -1.06 4.41
C LEU A 300 -2.26 -1.51 5.88
N VAL A 301 -3.30 -2.23 6.30
CA VAL A 301 -3.46 -2.68 7.68
C VAL A 301 -2.35 -3.68 8.05
N ARG A 302 -2.08 -4.66 7.18
CA ARG A 302 -0.98 -5.61 7.41
C ARG A 302 0.38 -4.92 7.38
N GLY A 303 0.54 -3.91 6.52
CA GLY A 303 1.74 -3.08 6.46
C GLY A 303 1.99 -2.27 7.73
N ALA A 304 0.93 -1.87 8.46
CA ALA A 304 1.07 -1.17 9.72
C ALA A 304 1.37 -2.13 10.89
N VAL A 305 0.54 -3.16 11.10
CA VAL A 305 0.55 -3.98 12.33
C VAL A 305 1.15 -5.38 12.16
N GLY A 306 1.52 -5.75 10.94
CA GLY A 306 2.00 -7.08 10.57
C GLY A 306 0.89 -8.01 10.08
N ASP A 307 1.28 -9.06 9.37
CA ASP A 307 0.35 -9.97 8.68
C ASP A 307 -0.67 -10.63 9.61
N GLY A 308 -0.20 -11.27 10.69
CA GLY A 308 -1.08 -11.99 11.62
C GLY A 308 -2.13 -11.06 12.26
N PRO A 309 -1.70 -10.01 12.99
CA PRO A 309 -2.63 -9.06 13.61
C PRO A 309 -3.53 -8.35 12.58
N GLY A 310 -3.00 -8.01 11.41
CA GLY A 310 -3.76 -7.35 10.35
C GLY A 310 -4.85 -8.25 9.76
N LEU A 311 -4.54 -9.51 9.48
CA LEU A 311 -5.55 -10.50 9.03
C LEU A 311 -6.61 -10.74 10.10
N GLU A 312 -6.22 -10.81 11.38
CA GLU A 312 -7.18 -10.96 12.48
C GLU A 312 -8.12 -9.75 12.61
N LEU A 313 -7.62 -8.52 12.41
CA LEU A 313 -8.43 -7.30 12.39
C LEU A 313 -9.39 -7.30 11.19
N LEU A 314 -8.92 -7.62 9.99
CA LEU A 314 -9.77 -7.69 8.79
C LEU A 314 -10.88 -8.72 8.97
N ALA A 315 -10.57 -9.88 9.55
CA ALA A 315 -11.57 -10.88 9.89
C ALA A 315 -12.53 -10.41 11.00
N HIS A 316 -12.11 -9.49 11.89
CA HIS A 316 -13.00 -8.87 12.87
C HIS A 316 -13.95 -7.86 12.22
N ILE A 317 -13.46 -7.05 11.29
CA ILE A 317 -14.29 -6.12 10.50
C ILE A 317 -15.33 -6.90 9.69
N ASP A 318 -14.89 -7.92 8.97
CA ASP A 318 -15.76 -8.85 8.23
C ASP A 318 -16.90 -9.40 9.12
N ARG A 319 -16.63 -9.69 10.41
CA ARG A 319 -17.65 -10.13 11.37
C ARG A 319 -18.57 -9.02 11.86
N MET A 320 -18.10 -7.77 11.95
CA MET A 320 -18.92 -6.62 12.33
C MET A 320 -19.96 -6.29 11.24
N GLU A 321 -19.65 -6.61 9.99
CA GLU A 321 -20.54 -6.42 8.84
C GLU A 321 -21.55 -7.56 8.66
N LEU A 322 -21.45 -8.64 9.45
CA LEU A 322 -22.42 -9.73 9.37
C LEU A 322 -23.79 -9.27 9.90
N PRO A 323 -24.89 -9.63 9.20
CA PRO A 323 -26.23 -9.37 9.69
C PRO A 323 -26.48 -10.12 11.02
N ASP A 324 -27.25 -9.50 11.90
CA ASP A 324 -27.67 -10.13 13.15
C ASP A 324 -28.55 -11.37 12.83
N PRO A 325 -28.16 -12.58 13.30
CA PRO A 325 -28.90 -13.80 12.99
C PRO A 325 -30.34 -13.78 13.54
N ASP A 326 -30.60 -13.08 14.63
CA ASP A 326 -31.96 -12.94 15.16
C ASP A 326 -32.84 -12.09 14.23
N SER A 327 -32.28 -11.02 13.67
CA SER A 327 -32.94 -10.19 12.66
C SER A 327 -33.24 -10.97 11.38
N LEU A 328 -32.31 -11.81 10.91
CA LEU A 328 -32.53 -12.69 9.75
C LEU A 328 -33.63 -13.73 10.00
N LEU A 329 -33.70 -14.27 11.22
CA LEU A 329 -34.73 -15.24 11.61
C LEU A 329 -36.12 -14.58 11.79
N ALA A 330 -36.17 -13.30 12.15
CA ALA A 330 -37.42 -12.56 12.33
C ALA A 330 -38.14 -12.27 11.00
N ASP A 331 -37.40 -11.98 9.94
CA ASP A 331 -37.94 -11.83 8.58
C ASP A 331 -37.08 -12.55 7.53
N PRO A 332 -37.23 -13.88 7.41
CA PRO A 332 -36.43 -14.69 6.48
C PRO A 332 -36.64 -14.33 5.00
N ALA A 333 -37.79 -13.77 4.63
CA ALA A 333 -38.12 -13.44 3.25
C ALA A 333 -37.39 -12.17 2.78
N ALA A 334 -37.23 -11.20 3.69
CA ALA A 334 -36.46 -9.98 3.47
C ALA A 334 -34.97 -10.11 3.86
N ALA A 335 -34.50 -11.30 4.25
CA ALA A 335 -33.13 -11.53 4.67
C ALA A 335 -32.11 -11.09 3.59
N GLU A 336 -31.33 -10.06 3.91
CA GLU A 336 -30.19 -9.60 3.11
C GLU A 336 -28.93 -10.35 3.57
N LEU A 337 -28.39 -11.18 2.66
CA LEU A 337 -27.20 -11.97 2.92
C LEU A 337 -26.00 -11.39 2.15
N PRO A 338 -24.79 -11.44 2.72
CA PRO A 338 -23.59 -10.97 2.03
C PRO A 338 -23.40 -11.61 0.64
N GLU A 339 -22.89 -10.85 -0.32
CA GLU A 339 -22.54 -11.37 -1.65
C GLU A 339 -21.27 -12.25 -1.59
N ARG A 340 -20.29 -11.85 -0.77
CA ARG A 340 -19.06 -12.60 -0.52
C ARG A 340 -19.37 -13.98 0.08
N GLY A 341 -18.89 -15.04 -0.57
CA GLY A 341 -19.21 -16.42 -0.20
C GLY A 341 -18.76 -16.83 1.21
N ASP A 342 -17.61 -16.36 1.65
CA ASP A 342 -17.08 -16.60 3.01
C ASP A 342 -17.94 -15.90 4.10
N LEU A 343 -18.30 -14.64 3.89
CA LEU A 343 -19.19 -13.90 4.79
C LEU A 343 -20.60 -14.48 4.80
N ARG A 344 -21.10 -14.88 3.63
CA ARG A 344 -22.39 -15.55 3.50
C ARG A 344 -22.40 -16.85 4.29
N GLN A 345 -21.36 -17.67 4.17
CA GLN A 345 -21.24 -18.90 4.95
C GLN A 345 -21.23 -18.59 6.45
N ALA A 346 -20.47 -17.59 6.90
CA ALA A 346 -20.43 -17.18 8.31
C ALA A 346 -21.79 -16.69 8.82
N ALA A 347 -22.55 -15.92 8.02
CA ALA A 347 -23.90 -15.49 8.36
C ALA A 347 -24.86 -16.69 8.52
N LEU A 348 -24.80 -17.67 7.61
CA LEU A 348 -25.61 -18.88 7.71
C LEU A 348 -25.24 -19.74 8.91
N GLU A 349 -23.96 -19.88 9.22
CA GLU A 349 -23.49 -20.58 10.42
C GLU A 349 -23.96 -19.87 11.71
N ALA A 350 -23.98 -18.53 11.72
CA ALA A 350 -24.51 -17.74 12.83
C ALA A 350 -26.02 -17.95 13.01
N VAL A 351 -26.79 -18.02 11.93
CA VAL A 351 -28.23 -18.36 11.96
C VAL A 351 -28.45 -19.75 12.55
N VAL A 352 -27.69 -20.76 12.10
CA VAL A 352 -27.78 -22.12 12.65
C VAL A 352 -27.42 -22.14 14.13
N ALA A 353 -26.38 -21.42 14.55
CA ALA A 353 -26.00 -21.31 15.95
C ALA A 353 -27.09 -20.64 16.80
N ALA A 354 -27.73 -19.58 16.29
CA ALA A 354 -28.83 -18.90 16.97
C ALA A 354 -30.07 -19.80 17.14
N VAL A 355 -30.40 -20.61 16.14
CA VAL A 355 -31.45 -21.65 16.25
C VAL A 355 -31.04 -22.72 17.27
N GLY A 356 -29.78 -23.17 17.27
CA GLY A 356 -29.29 -24.16 18.22
C GLY A 356 -29.32 -23.68 19.67
N ALA A 357 -29.06 -22.38 19.91
CA ALA A 357 -29.12 -21.76 21.23
C ALA A 357 -30.56 -21.66 21.77
N ARG A 358 -31.55 -21.48 20.89
CA ARG A 358 -32.99 -21.45 21.22
C ARG A 358 -33.78 -22.37 20.27
N PRO A 359 -33.76 -23.69 20.54
CA PRO A 359 -34.31 -24.70 19.63
C PRO A 359 -35.85 -24.78 19.72
N GLU A 360 -36.50 -23.80 19.11
CA GLU A 360 -37.95 -23.68 18.95
C GLU A 360 -38.35 -23.99 17.51
N ARG A 361 -39.56 -24.54 17.32
CA ARG A 361 -40.04 -24.97 15.99
C ARG A 361 -40.06 -23.81 14.99
N GLU A 362 -40.64 -22.67 15.38
CA GLU A 362 -40.76 -21.49 14.52
C GLU A 362 -39.39 -20.97 14.08
N ARG A 363 -38.40 -20.95 14.98
CA ARG A 363 -37.03 -20.53 14.67
C ARG A 363 -36.32 -21.51 13.75
N TRP A 364 -36.56 -22.80 13.91
CA TRP A 364 -36.02 -23.82 13.02
C TRP A 364 -36.62 -23.73 11.61
N GLU A 365 -37.93 -23.51 11.50
CA GLU A 365 -38.61 -23.26 10.21
C GLU A 365 -38.11 -21.96 9.56
N ALA A 366 -37.93 -20.89 10.34
CA ALA A 366 -37.34 -19.64 9.88
C ALA A 366 -35.90 -19.83 9.38
N GLY A 367 -35.08 -20.63 10.06
CA GLY A 367 -33.73 -20.97 9.62
C GLY A 367 -33.72 -21.65 8.24
N TRP A 368 -34.68 -22.54 7.97
CA TRP A 368 -34.85 -23.14 6.64
C TRP A 368 -35.29 -22.13 5.59
N ALA A 369 -36.16 -21.19 5.94
CA ALA A 369 -36.54 -20.10 5.04
C ALA A 369 -35.34 -19.20 4.69
N VAL A 370 -34.45 -18.90 5.64
CA VAL A 370 -33.19 -18.17 5.36
C VAL A 370 -32.29 -18.96 4.39
N LEU A 371 -32.17 -20.28 4.56
CA LEU A 371 -31.43 -21.14 3.62
C LEU A 371 -32.03 -21.14 2.20
N VAL A 372 -33.36 -21.11 2.07
CA VAL A 372 -34.03 -20.94 0.77
C VAL A 372 -33.67 -19.59 0.16
N ARG A 373 -33.75 -18.52 0.95
CA ARG A 373 -33.38 -17.18 0.49
C ARG A 373 -31.91 -17.09 0.06
N ALA A 374 -31.04 -17.79 0.77
CA ALA A 374 -29.62 -17.90 0.42
C ALA A 374 -29.40 -18.64 -0.91
N LEU A 375 -30.24 -19.62 -1.24
CA LEU A 375 -30.21 -20.33 -2.53
C LEU A 375 -30.66 -19.43 -3.69
N GLU A 376 -31.68 -18.59 -3.48
CA GLU A 376 -32.18 -17.69 -4.52
C GLU A 376 -31.16 -16.62 -4.91
N THR A 377 -30.28 -16.26 -3.99
CA THR A 377 -29.38 -15.10 -4.11
C THR A 377 -27.90 -15.49 -4.23
N GLY A 378 -27.56 -16.78 -4.32
CA GLY A 378 -26.16 -17.22 -4.35
C GLY A 378 -25.94 -18.70 -4.67
N ALA A 379 -24.70 -19.15 -4.49
CA ALA A 379 -24.27 -20.46 -4.94
C ALA A 379 -24.78 -21.61 -4.03
N PRO A 380 -25.28 -22.74 -4.59
CA PRO A 380 -25.90 -23.82 -3.80
C PRO A 380 -24.93 -24.61 -2.89
N ASP A 381 -23.64 -24.59 -3.20
CA ASP A 381 -22.56 -25.29 -2.48
C ASP A 381 -22.37 -24.76 -1.05
N LEU A 382 -22.54 -23.46 -0.84
CA LEU A 382 -22.43 -22.82 0.48
C LEU A 382 -23.50 -23.27 1.48
N LEU A 383 -24.59 -23.89 1.00
CA LEU A 383 -25.73 -24.29 1.83
C LEU A 383 -25.57 -25.69 2.44
N VAL A 384 -24.66 -26.51 1.92
CA VAL A 384 -24.55 -27.92 2.27
C VAL A 384 -24.24 -28.12 3.76
N GLY A 385 -23.26 -27.38 4.28
CA GLY A 385 -22.86 -27.44 5.69
C GLY A 385 -23.97 -26.96 6.62
N PRO A 386 -24.45 -25.70 6.45
CA PRO A 386 -25.52 -25.14 7.26
C PRO A 386 -26.82 -25.96 7.22
N ALA A 387 -27.23 -26.49 6.07
CA ALA A 387 -28.43 -27.33 5.96
C ALA A 387 -28.31 -28.65 6.74
N LYS A 388 -27.14 -29.30 6.71
CA LYS A 388 -26.90 -30.51 7.51
C LYS A 388 -26.94 -30.21 9.01
N ALA A 389 -26.31 -29.11 9.42
CA ALA A 389 -26.30 -28.69 10.81
C ALA A 389 -27.72 -28.34 11.29
N LEU A 390 -28.51 -27.59 10.49
CA LEU A 390 -29.89 -27.26 10.84
C LEU A 390 -30.81 -28.50 10.87
N ALA A 391 -30.63 -29.45 9.95
CA ALA A 391 -31.35 -30.72 9.97
C ALA A 391 -31.08 -31.52 11.26
N SER A 392 -29.84 -31.47 11.77
CA SER A 392 -29.47 -32.15 13.02
C SER A 392 -30.11 -31.55 14.28
N LEU A 393 -30.59 -30.31 14.21
CA LEU A 393 -31.28 -29.62 15.32
C LEU A 393 -32.77 -29.97 15.43
N ARG A 394 -33.32 -30.78 14.51
CA ARG A 394 -34.73 -31.20 14.50
C ARG A 394 -35.08 -31.98 15.78
N ARG A 395 -36.26 -31.72 16.34
CA ARG A 395 -36.83 -32.44 17.48
C ARG A 395 -38.04 -33.30 17.07
N ASP A 396 -38.37 -34.26 17.91
CA ASP A 396 -39.54 -35.12 17.71
C ASP A 396 -40.83 -34.29 17.63
N GLY A 397 -41.67 -34.58 16.63
CA GLY A 397 -42.91 -33.85 16.37
C GLY A 397 -42.76 -32.60 15.51
N TRP A 398 -41.55 -32.23 15.09
CA TRP A 398 -41.38 -31.21 14.04
C TRP A 398 -41.54 -31.86 12.68
N GLU A 399 -42.55 -31.43 11.93
CA GLU A 399 -42.74 -31.84 10.54
C GLU A 399 -41.70 -31.17 9.64
N VAL A 400 -41.31 -31.85 8.57
CA VAL A 400 -40.32 -31.33 7.62
C VAL A 400 -41.03 -30.35 6.68
N PRO A 401 -40.64 -29.07 6.63
CA PRO A 401 -41.24 -28.12 5.72
C PRO A 401 -40.97 -28.50 4.26
N GLU A 402 -41.92 -28.21 3.35
CA GLU A 402 -41.79 -28.49 1.91
C GLU A 402 -40.55 -27.79 1.29
N SER A 403 -40.14 -26.66 1.87
CA SER A 403 -38.90 -25.95 1.52
C SER A 403 -37.64 -26.79 1.70
N VAL A 404 -37.62 -27.70 2.68
CA VAL A 404 -36.49 -28.61 2.94
C VAL A 404 -36.38 -29.68 1.86
N GLU A 405 -37.51 -30.17 1.35
CA GLU A 405 -37.53 -31.16 0.26
C GLU A 405 -36.97 -30.59 -1.05
N ARG A 406 -37.32 -29.34 -1.38
CA ARG A 406 -36.73 -28.62 -2.53
C ARG A 406 -35.23 -28.42 -2.37
N LEU A 407 -34.78 -27.98 -1.19
CA LEU A 407 -33.37 -27.78 -0.88
C LEU A 407 -32.57 -29.09 -0.96
N ALA A 408 -33.12 -30.19 -0.44
CA ALA A 408 -32.48 -31.51 -0.49
C ALA A 408 -32.25 -32.00 -1.93
N GLY A 409 -33.20 -31.73 -2.84
CA GLY A 409 -33.05 -32.05 -4.27
C GLY A 409 -31.90 -31.28 -4.94
N VAL A 410 -31.79 -29.98 -4.67
CA VAL A 410 -30.76 -29.10 -5.26
C VAL A 410 -29.37 -29.36 -4.67
N ILE A 411 -29.28 -29.52 -3.35
CA ILE A 411 -28.04 -29.90 -2.65
C ILE A 411 -27.54 -31.27 -3.14
N GLY A 412 -28.44 -32.23 -3.33
CA GLY A 412 -28.10 -33.56 -3.85
C GLY A 412 -27.59 -33.53 -5.30
N LEU A 413 -28.07 -32.59 -6.14
CA LEU A 413 -27.54 -32.37 -7.49
C LEU A 413 -26.15 -31.73 -7.48
N ALA A 414 -25.94 -30.71 -6.64
CA ALA A 414 -24.65 -30.03 -6.50
C ALA A 414 -23.54 -30.99 -6.02
N GLN A 415 -23.81 -31.80 -4.99
CA GLN A 415 -22.88 -32.82 -4.50
C GLN A 415 -22.54 -33.87 -5.56
N ARG A 416 -23.50 -34.25 -6.43
CA ARG A 416 -23.23 -35.19 -7.54
C ARG A 416 -22.35 -34.57 -8.62
N ALA A 417 -22.54 -33.29 -8.93
CA ALA A 417 -21.71 -32.56 -9.89
C ALA A 417 -20.27 -32.42 -9.39
N GLU A 418 -20.08 -32.02 -8.13
CA GLU A 418 -18.75 -31.87 -7.53
C GLU A 418 -18.00 -33.20 -7.44
N ASN A 419 -18.69 -34.27 -7.03
CA ASN A 419 -18.13 -35.63 -7.03
C ASN A 419 -17.79 -36.14 -8.44
N SER A 420 -18.50 -35.66 -9.47
CA SER A 420 -18.17 -35.95 -10.87
C SER A 420 -16.87 -35.24 -11.26
N VAL A 421 -16.75 -33.94 -11.00
CA VAL A 421 -15.55 -33.13 -11.29
C VAL A 421 -14.31 -33.69 -10.59
N VAL A 422 -14.42 -34.05 -9.31
CA VAL A 422 -13.31 -34.68 -8.56
C VAL A 422 -12.93 -36.04 -9.15
N ARG A 423 -13.89 -36.86 -9.60
CA ARG A 423 -13.61 -38.12 -10.30
C ARG A 423 -12.93 -37.89 -11.65
N THR A 424 -13.34 -36.88 -12.41
CA THR A 424 -12.73 -36.53 -13.71
C THR A 424 -11.30 -36.02 -13.51
N ALA A 425 -11.06 -35.18 -12.50
CA ALA A 425 -9.73 -34.69 -12.14
C ALA A 425 -8.80 -35.84 -11.66
N LYS A 426 -9.34 -36.79 -10.89
CA LYS A 426 -8.60 -37.99 -10.44
C LYS A 426 -8.32 -38.96 -11.59
N ALA A 427 -9.25 -39.11 -12.54
CA ALA A 427 -9.06 -39.90 -13.76
C ALA A 427 -8.04 -39.26 -14.72
N ALA A 428 -7.99 -37.93 -14.81
CA ALA A 428 -6.99 -37.20 -15.59
C ALA A 428 -5.58 -37.35 -14.99
N ARG A 429 -5.45 -37.27 -13.66
CA ARG A 429 -4.17 -37.53 -12.96
C ARG A 429 -3.70 -38.98 -13.07
N GLY A 430 -4.62 -39.95 -13.11
CA GLY A 430 -4.29 -41.38 -13.26
C GLY A 430 -3.83 -41.78 -14.68
N ARG A 431 -4.15 -40.99 -15.72
CA ARG A 431 -3.70 -41.25 -17.10
C ARG A 431 -2.34 -40.64 -17.44
N GLY A 432 -1.79 -39.78 -16.58
CA GLY A 432 -0.49 -39.12 -16.79
C GLY A 432 0.74 -39.93 -16.34
N THR A 433 0.57 -41.04 -15.63
CA THR A 433 1.70 -41.82 -15.05
C THR A 433 1.88 -43.21 -15.66
N GLY A 434 1.20 -43.51 -16.78
CA GLY A 434 1.14 -44.86 -17.37
C GLY A 434 1.77 -45.01 -18.75
N GLY A 435 2.78 -44.20 -19.10
CA GLY A 435 3.32 -44.16 -20.47
C GLY A 435 4.80 -43.88 -20.57
N HIS A 436 5.65 -44.64 -19.89
CA HIS A 436 7.03 -44.92 -20.32
C HIS A 436 7.48 -46.26 -19.75
N ARG A 437 7.43 -47.29 -20.61
CA ARG A 437 8.27 -48.48 -20.52
C ARG A 437 9.03 -48.60 -21.83
#